data_AF-A0A6A0R4D3-F1
#
_entry.id   AF-A0A6A0R4D3-F1
#
_cell.length_a   1.000
_cell.length_b   1.000
_cell.length_c   1.000
_cell.angle_alpha   90.00
_cell.angle_beta   90.00
_cell.angle_gamma   90.00
#
_symmetry.space_group_name_H-M   'P 1'
#
loop_
_entity.id
_entity.type
_entity.pdbx_description
1 polymer ?
#
loop_
_entity_poly.entity_id
_entity_poly.type
_entity_poly.pdbx_seq_one_letter_code
_entity_poly.pdbx_strand_id
1 'polypeptide(L)'
;MPPTSDQPTSDPRVLLNKVTPHPPARPSTRDPLTLHQRLPGYDRTPLRVVPSLAERLGIGALYVKDESTRLGLPAFKMLGASWASYRSVIRHTGIDPDGWDTIEDLAAMIQPHLPLTLATAT
;
A
#
# COMPACT_ATOMS: atom_id res chain seq x y z
N MET A 1 -17.56 48.47 6.31
CA MET A 1 -17.66 47.18 5.60
C MET A 1 -17.32 46.08 6.58
N PRO A 2 -18.18 45.07 6.80
CA PRO A 2 -17.77 43.90 7.57
C PRO A 2 -16.89 42.99 6.68
N PRO A 3 -15.92 42.26 7.25
CA PRO A 3 -15.23 41.20 6.54
C PRO A 3 -16.15 39.97 6.42
N THR A 4 -16.31 39.47 5.21
CA THR A 4 -17.03 38.23 4.90
C THR A 4 -16.21 37.05 5.44
N SER A 5 -16.77 36.25 6.34
CA SER A 5 -16.13 35.03 6.84
C SER A 5 -16.09 33.97 5.75
N ASP A 6 -14.89 33.61 5.31
CA ASP A 6 -14.67 32.44 4.46
C ASP A 6 -14.69 31.19 5.36
N GLN A 7 -15.88 30.60 5.56
CA GLN A 7 -16.02 29.33 6.26
C GLN A 7 -15.67 28.21 5.28
N PRO A 8 -14.69 27.34 5.58
CA PRO A 8 -14.39 26.21 4.71
C PRO A 8 -15.60 25.29 4.67
N THR A 9 -16.22 25.16 3.51
CA THR A 9 -17.36 24.26 3.28
C THR A 9 -16.92 22.83 3.57
N SER A 10 -17.50 22.24 4.62
CA SER A 10 -17.24 20.88 5.10
C SER A 10 -17.84 19.78 4.22
N ASP A 11 -18.41 20.15 3.07
CA ASP A 11 -19.04 19.19 2.18
C ASP A 11 -17.97 18.34 1.45
N PRO A 12 -18.04 17.01 1.55
CA PRO A 12 -17.10 16.14 0.88
C PRO A 12 -17.23 16.29 -0.63
N ARG A 13 -16.12 16.64 -1.29
CA ARG A 13 -16.05 16.67 -2.76
C ARG A 13 -16.09 15.24 -3.29
N VAL A 14 -17.21 14.87 -3.91
CA VAL A 14 -17.35 13.58 -4.58
C VAL A 14 -16.68 13.66 -5.95
N LEU A 15 -15.56 12.96 -6.10
CA LEU A 15 -14.90 12.75 -7.39
C LEU A 15 -15.41 11.44 -7.98
N LEU A 16 -16.26 11.54 -9.01
CA LEU A 16 -16.65 10.37 -9.79
C LEU A 16 -15.51 10.01 -10.74
N ASN A 17 -14.68 9.05 -10.35
CA ASN A 17 -13.81 8.37 -11.30
C ASN A 17 -14.69 7.48 -12.18
N LYS A 18 -15.10 7.95 -13.35
CA LYS A 18 -15.83 7.13 -14.32
C LYS A 18 -14.97 5.89 -14.59
N VAL A 19 -15.41 4.74 -14.08
CA VAL A 19 -14.73 3.46 -14.28
C VAL A 19 -14.75 3.19 -15.78
N THR A 20 -13.69 3.62 -16.45
CA THR A 20 -13.39 3.17 -17.79
C THR A 20 -13.08 1.69 -17.64
N PRO A 21 -13.58 0.78 -18.51
CA PRO A 21 -13.23 -0.63 -18.43
C PRO A 21 -11.72 -0.74 -18.32
N HIS A 22 -11.23 -1.07 -17.12
CA HIS A 22 -9.82 -1.28 -16.94
C HIS A 22 -9.55 -2.56 -17.69
N PRO A 23 -8.62 -2.58 -18.68
CA PRO A 23 -8.19 -3.84 -19.26
C PRO A 23 -7.88 -4.79 -18.10
N PRO A 24 -8.26 -6.09 -18.21
CA PRO A 24 -8.04 -7.03 -17.14
C PRO A 24 -6.60 -6.85 -16.67
N ALA A 25 -6.42 -6.68 -15.36
CA ALA A 25 -5.10 -6.56 -14.79
C ALA A 25 -4.26 -7.67 -15.42
N ARG A 26 -3.17 -7.30 -16.12
CA ARG A 26 -2.17 -8.25 -16.60
C ARG A 26 -1.93 -9.24 -15.46
N PRO A 27 -1.75 -10.56 -15.73
CA PRO A 27 -1.59 -11.55 -14.67
C PRO A 27 -0.63 -10.97 -13.64
N SER A 28 -1.18 -10.58 -12.49
CA SER A 28 -0.39 -9.94 -11.46
C SER A 28 0.51 -11.06 -10.99
N THR A 29 1.79 -10.96 -11.33
CA THR A 29 2.75 -11.83 -10.67
C THR A 29 2.51 -11.60 -9.18
N ARG A 30 2.16 -12.65 -8.45
CA ARG A 30 1.80 -12.53 -7.03
C ARG A 30 3.01 -12.17 -6.18
N ASP A 31 4.16 -11.90 -6.80
CA ASP A 31 5.45 -11.59 -6.20
C ASP A 31 5.38 -10.50 -5.13
N PRO A 32 4.67 -9.36 -5.30
CA PRO A 32 4.57 -8.39 -4.22
C PRO A 32 3.81 -8.94 -3.02
N LEU A 33 2.74 -9.71 -3.25
CA LEU A 33 1.99 -10.35 -2.18
C LEU A 33 2.84 -11.40 -1.46
N THR A 34 3.58 -12.23 -2.20
CA THR A 34 4.50 -13.21 -1.64
C THR A 34 5.57 -12.53 -0.78
N LEU A 35 6.16 -11.42 -1.26
CA LEU A 35 7.07 -10.59 -0.48
C LEU A 35 6.40 -10.11 0.81
N HIS A 36 5.22 -9.47 0.69
CA HIS A 36 4.54 -8.87 1.83
C HIS A 36 4.19 -9.91 2.89
N GLN A 37 3.81 -11.12 2.50
CA GLN A 37 3.53 -12.24 3.41
C GLN A 37 4.75 -12.69 4.23
N ARG A 38 5.97 -12.46 3.76
CA ARG A 38 7.21 -12.72 4.50
C ARG A 38 7.62 -11.58 5.44
N LEU A 39 6.99 -10.40 5.33
CA LEU A 39 7.31 -9.27 6.20
C LEU A 39 6.74 -9.51 7.62
N PRO A 40 7.50 -9.18 8.68
CA PRO A 40 7.01 -9.27 10.04
C PRO A 40 5.71 -8.49 10.24
N GLY A 41 4.73 -9.12 10.91
CA GLY A 41 3.43 -8.49 11.21
C GLY A 41 2.52 -8.32 10.00
N TYR A 42 2.78 -8.98 8.87
CA TYR A 42 1.83 -9.00 7.76
C TYR A 42 0.54 -9.72 8.14
N ASP A 43 -0.58 -9.04 7.94
CA ASP A 43 -1.92 -9.64 7.98
C ASP A 43 -2.86 -8.93 6.99
N ARG A 44 -3.94 -9.58 6.58
CA ARG A 44 -4.99 -8.95 5.77
C ARG A 44 -5.72 -7.91 6.63
N THR A 45 -5.68 -6.66 6.19
CA THR A 45 -6.47 -5.58 6.82
C THR A 45 -7.98 -5.77 6.60
N PRO A 46 -8.83 -5.23 7.51
CA PRO A 46 -10.28 -5.34 7.38
C PRO A 46 -10.84 -4.69 6.11
N LEU A 47 -11.93 -5.25 5.59
CA LEU A 47 -12.82 -4.60 4.62
C LEU A 47 -14.14 -4.34 5.33
N ARG A 48 -14.37 -3.11 5.76
CA ARG A 48 -15.53 -2.73 6.58
C ARG A 48 -16.71 -2.38 5.69
N VAL A 49 -17.89 -2.90 6.02
CA VAL A 49 -19.15 -2.51 5.37
C VAL A 49 -19.71 -1.27 6.08
N VAL A 50 -20.19 -0.28 5.33
CA VAL A 50 -20.74 0.98 5.89
C VAL A 50 -22.17 1.21 5.37
N PRO A 51 -23.16 0.45 5.88
CA PRO A 51 -24.51 0.44 5.32
C PRO A 51 -25.23 1.78 5.45
N SER A 52 -25.09 2.47 6.60
CA SER A 52 -25.75 3.77 6.82
C SER A 52 -25.27 4.86 5.86
N LEU A 53 -24.00 4.83 5.46
CA LEU A 53 -23.48 5.76 4.46
C LEU A 53 -23.91 5.36 3.04
N ALA A 54 -24.00 4.06 2.75
CA ALA A 54 -24.51 3.58 1.47
C ALA A 54 -25.96 4.03 1.22
N GLU A 55 -26.82 3.90 2.25
CA GLU A 55 -28.21 4.38 2.22
C GLU A 55 -28.29 5.89 2.00
N ARG A 56 -27.53 6.68 2.78
CA ARG A 56 -27.46 8.14 2.62
C ARG A 56 -27.00 8.60 1.24
N LEU A 57 -26.16 7.82 0.57
CA LEU A 57 -25.65 8.11 -0.77
C LEU A 57 -26.51 7.53 -1.90
N GLY A 58 -27.54 6.72 -1.57
CA GLY A 58 -28.39 6.07 -2.58
C GLY A 58 -27.67 5.01 -3.42
N ILE A 59 -26.61 4.38 -2.88
CA ILE A 59 -25.81 3.34 -3.57
C ILE A 59 -26.06 1.95 -2.98
N GLY A 60 -25.86 0.89 -3.78
CA GLY A 60 -26.15 -0.48 -3.35
C GLY A 60 -25.27 -1.01 -2.21
N ALA A 61 -23.99 -0.63 -2.17
CA ALA A 61 -23.08 -0.99 -1.08
C ALA A 61 -21.89 -0.02 -1.01
N LEU A 62 -21.36 0.16 0.20
CA LEU A 62 -20.11 0.87 0.44
C LEU A 62 -19.19 0.02 1.32
N TYR A 63 -17.95 -0.14 0.86
CA TYR A 63 -16.91 -0.85 1.58
C TYR A 63 -15.70 0.08 1.79
N VAL A 64 -15.10 0.01 2.97
CA VAL A 64 -13.87 0.74 3.31
C VAL A 64 -12.77 -0.27 3.61
N LYS A 65 -11.71 -0.23 2.81
CA LYS A 65 -10.49 -1.01 3.08
C LYS A 65 -9.68 -0.28 4.15
N ASP A 66 -9.59 -0.87 5.34
CA ASP A 66 -9.02 -0.22 6.52
C ASP A 66 -7.51 -0.48 6.63
N GLU A 67 -6.71 0.39 6.01
CA GLU A 67 -5.25 0.30 6.02
C GLU A 67 -4.59 1.08 7.17
N SER A 68 -5.35 1.43 8.21
CA SER A 68 -4.87 2.26 9.33
C SER A 68 -3.82 1.57 10.22
N THR A 69 -3.63 0.26 10.10
CA THR A 69 -2.67 -0.53 10.89
C THR A 69 -1.81 -1.44 10.01
N ARG A 70 -1.67 -1.11 8.72
CA ARG A 70 -0.91 -1.93 7.77
C ARG A 70 0.53 -2.13 8.24
N LEU A 71 0.93 -3.39 8.50
CA LEU A 71 2.26 -3.74 9.01
C LEU A 71 2.61 -2.98 10.31
N GLY A 72 1.60 -2.70 11.15
CA GLY A 72 1.77 -1.92 12.38
C GLY A 72 1.97 -0.42 12.16
N LEU A 73 1.82 0.09 10.93
CA LEU A 73 2.01 1.49 10.57
C LEU A 73 0.67 2.18 10.25
N PRO A 74 0.56 3.51 10.43
CA PRO A 74 -0.68 4.27 10.25
C PRO A 74 -1.11 4.49 8.79
N ALA A 75 -0.51 3.78 7.82
CA ALA A 75 -0.78 3.95 6.40
C ALA A 75 -0.34 2.75 5.54
N PHE A 76 -0.98 2.60 4.38
CA PHE A 76 -0.68 1.54 3.41
C PHE A 76 0.68 1.65 2.69
N LYS A 77 1.35 2.82 2.76
CA LYS A 77 2.50 3.17 1.90
C LYS A 77 3.69 2.21 2.04
N MET A 78 3.81 1.54 3.19
CA MET A 78 4.84 0.54 3.44
C MET A 78 4.83 -0.60 2.43
N LEU A 79 3.66 -0.95 1.86
CA LEU A 79 3.57 -1.98 0.82
C LEU A 79 4.39 -1.60 -0.43
N GLY A 80 4.31 -0.34 -0.86
CA GLY A 80 5.06 0.16 -2.01
C GLY A 80 6.54 0.36 -1.70
N ALA A 81 6.85 0.96 -0.54
CA ALA A 81 8.21 1.21 -0.12
C ALA A 81 9.02 -0.10 0.05
N SER A 82 8.46 -1.09 0.73
CA SER A 82 9.12 -2.40 0.91
C SER A 82 9.39 -3.10 -0.43
N TRP A 83 8.41 -3.11 -1.34
CA TRP A 83 8.57 -3.71 -2.66
C TRP A 83 9.64 -3.01 -3.50
N ALA A 84 9.63 -1.67 -3.53
CA ALA A 84 10.61 -0.89 -4.28
C ALA A 84 12.04 -1.10 -3.73
N SER A 85 12.19 -1.13 -2.41
CA SER A 85 13.47 -1.41 -1.75
C SER A 85 13.97 -2.81 -2.10
N TYR A 86 13.14 -3.84 -1.94
CA TYR A 86 13.47 -5.23 -2.27
C TYR A 86 13.95 -5.37 -3.73
N ARG A 87 13.18 -4.81 -4.67
CA ARG A 87 13.53 -4.84 -6.11
C ARG A 87 14.82 -4.07 -6.41
N SER A 88 15.06 -2.96 -5.70
CA SER A 88 16.28 -2.18 -5.87
C SER A 88 17.52 -2.93 -5.39
N VAL A 89 17.41 -3.63 -4.27
CA VAL A 89 18.48 -4.48 -3.74
C VAL A 89 18.80 -5.61 -4.69
N ILE A 90 17.81 -6.41 -5.10
CA ILE A 90 18.02 -7.53 -6.05
C ILE A 90 18.67 -7.06 -7.33
N ARG A 91 18.18 -5.94 -7.90
CA ARG A 91 18.75 -5.38 -9.13
C ARG A 91 20.21 -4.97 -8.96
N HIS A 92 20.62 -4.55 -7.76
CA HIS A 92 21.98 -4.10 -7.49
C HIS A 92 22.93 -5.25 -7.16
N THR A 93 22.48 -6.23 -6.38
CA THR A 93 23.32 -7.32 -5.87
C THR A 93 23.31 -8.56 -6.75
N GLY A 94 22.29 -8.73 -7.60
CA GLY A 94 22.10 -9.95 -8.40
C GLY A 94 21.66 -11.16 -7.56
N ILE A 95 21.22 -10.95 -6.32
CA ILE A 95 20.75 -12.02 -5.43
C ILE A 95 19.49 -12.66 -6.01
N ASP A 96 19.47 -14.00 -6.02
CA ASP A 96 18.32 -14.80 -6.45
C ASP A 96 17.11 -14.52 -5.53
N PRO A 97 15.93 -14.15 -6.08
CA PRO A 97 14.71 -13.94 -5.28
C PRO A 97 14.23 -15.18 -4.52
N ASP A 98 14.68 -16.38 -4.91
CA ASP A 98 14.34 -17.64 -4.27
C ASP A 98 15.39 -18.02 -3.22
N GLY A 99 14.94 -18.49 -2.04
CA GLY A 99 15.84 -19.03 -1.00
C GLY A 99 15.87 -18.29 0.34
N TRP A 100 14.91 -17.42 0.63
CA TRP A 100 14.75 -16.79 1.95
C TRP A 100 13.28 -16.79 2.39
N ASP A 101 13.05 -17.01 3.69
CA ASP A 101 11.71 -17.06 4.28
C ASP A 101 11.41 -15.83 5.14
N THR A 102 12.45 -15.23 5.74
CA THR A 102 12.36 -14.07 6.62
C THR A 102 13.22 -12.89 6.15
N ILE A 103 12.93 -11.67 6.64
CA ILE A 103 13.77 -10.51 6.31
C ILE A 103 15.20 -10.70 6.83
N GLU A 104 15.36 -11.40 7.94
CA GLU A 104 16.64 -11.72 8.56
C GLU A 104 17.50 -12.61 7.65
N ASP A 105 16.90 -13.62 7.01
CA ASP A 105 17.58 -14.46 6.02
C ASP A 105 18.06 -13.61 4.83
N LEU A 106 17.18 -12.76 4.31
CA LEU A 106 17.50 -11.84 3.22
C LEU A 106 18.64 -10.89 3.61
N ALA A 107 18.62 -10.35 4.84
CA ALA A 107 19.67 -9.47 5.34
C ALA A 107 21.03 -10.20 5.43
N ALA A 108 21.05 -11.45 5.86
CA ALA A 108 22.26 -12.27 5.89
C ALA A 108 22.80 -12.54 4.48
N MET A 109 21.93 -12.80 3.50
CA MET A 109 22.33 -12.96 2.09
C MET A 109 22.93 -11.68 1.50
N ILE A 110 22.48 -10.51 1.93
CA ILE A 110 22.96 -9.21 1.44
C ILE A 110 24.27 -8.78 2.13
N GLN A 111 24.59 -9.31 3.31
CA GLN A 111 25.75 -8.89 4.11
C GLN A 111 27.08 -8.80 3.31
N PRO A 112 27.42 -9.74 2.41
CA PRO A 112 28.65 -9.65 1.60
C PRO A 112 28.68 -8.51 0.58
N HIS A 113 27.53 -7.89 0.27
CA HIS A 113 27.38 -6.82 -0.72
C HIS A 113 27.36 -5.41 -0.09
N LEU A 114 27.60 -5.32 1.22
CA LEU A 114 27.70 -4.04 1.92
C LEU A 114 29.03 -3.32 1.57
N PRO A 115 29.06 -1.97 1.60
CA PRO A 115 27.97 -1.06 2.04
C PRO A 115 26.93 -0.80 0.95
N LEU A 116 25.66 -0.71 1.37
CA LEU A 116 24.54 -0.28 0.53
C LEU A 116 23.84 0.92 1.16
N THR A 117 23.36 1.85 0.33
CA THR A 117 22.55 2.99 0.78
C THR A 117 21.28 3.05 -0.05
N LEU A 118 20.13 3.03 0.62
CA LEU A 118 18.83 3.28 0.02
C LEU A 118 18.41 4.72 0.29
N ALA A 119 18.03 5.43 -0.77
CA ALA A 119 17.47 6.76 -0.68
C ALA A 119 16.02 6.75 -1.22
N THR A 120 15.15 7.47 -0.53
CA THR A 120 13.75 7.67 -0.93
C THR A 120 13.45 9.16 -0.98
N ALA A 121 12.51 9.56 -1.84
CA ALA A 121 11.97 10.91 -1.88
C ALA A 121 10.60 10.92 -1.19
N THR A 122 10.31 11.98 -0.44
CA THR A 122 9.04 12.20 0.27
C THR A 122 8.21 13.29 -0.37
#